data_AF-A0A7J4G126-F1
#
_entry.id   AF-A0A7J4G126-F1
#
_cell.length_a   1.000
_cell.length_b   1.000
_cell.length_c   1.000
_cell.angle_alpha   90.00
_cell.angle_beta   90.00
_cell.angle_gamma   90.00
#
_symmetry.space_group_name_H-M   'P 1'
#
loop_
_entity.id
_entity.type
_entity.pdbx_description
1 polymer ?
#
loop_
_entity_poly.entity_id
_entity_poly.type
_entity_poly.pdbx_seq_one_letter_code
_entity_poly.pdbx_strand_id
1 'polypeptide(L)'
;MGKRIISQRRGKGSLTYRARGKLKIRLPKKEGKAKVLDIFHVSARNTPIAKIQFEDGSVDYLIAPTGLLTNQILEVSSNAPPVLGNIIPLGKIPEGKEVFCIEASYQDGGKFCKSSGIFAIIKSHEKFYTYVQLPSKKIKKFDSNCRAIIGRPAGYGRITKPFLKAGDKWRRMRAKGKLYPRTSGSKMNAVDHPFGGSAKPGKPTTVSRNAPPGRKVGSIAARRTGKKKK
;
A
#
# COMPACT_ATOMS: atom_id res chain seq x y z
N MET A 1 2.31 -7.89 -37.51
CA MET A 1 1.81 -7.67 -36.13
C MET A 1 2.86 -8.15 -35.13
N GLY A 2 2.97 -7.53 -33.95
CA GLY A 2 3.94 -7.91 -32.92
C GLY A 2 3.43 -8.96 -31.92
N LYS A 3 4.30 -9.43 -31.03
CA LYS A 3 3.97 -10.25 -29.85
C LYS A 3 3.34 -9.39 -28.75
N ARG A 4 2.62 -10.05 -27.82
CA ARG A 4 2.04 -9.38 -26.65
C ARG A 4 3.13 -8.95 -25.66
N ILE A 5 3.03 -7.72 -25.16
CA ILE A 5 3.96 -7.12 -24.20
C ILE A 5 3.77 -7.65 -22.77
N ILE A 6 4.76 -7.41 -21.89
CA ILE A 6 4.77 -7.87 -20.50
C ILE A 6 3.49 -7.50 -19.73
N SER A 7 2.94 -6.29 -19.92
CA SER A 7 1.72 -5.85 -19.21
C SER A 7 0.50 -6.70 -19.57
N GLN A 8 0.38 -7.13 -20.83
CA GLN A 8 -0.68 -8.02 -21.29
C GLN A 8 -0.48 -9.44 -20.76
N ARG A 9 0.77 -9.93 -20.72
CA ARG A 9 1.09 -11.25 -20.13
C ARG A 9 0.78 -11.28 -18.63
N ARG A 10 1.03 -10.18 -17.91
CA ARG A 10 0.75 -10.05 -16.47
C ARG A 10 -0.72 -10.27 -16.13
N GLY A 11 -1.65 -9.84 -16.99
CA GLY A 11 -3.09 -10.01 -16.80
C GLY A 11 -3.56 -11.46 -16.82
N LYS A 12 -2.81 -12.37 -17.45
CA LYS A 12 -3.15 -13.80 -17.53
C LYS A 12 -2.96 -14.57 -16.21
N GLY A 13 -2.29 -13.96 -15.22
CA GLY A 13 -2.13 -14.60 -13.90
C GLY A 13 -1.16 -15.79 -13.86
N SER A 14 -0.23 -15.90 -14.83
CA SER A 14 0.77 -16.97 -14.81
C SER A 14 1.65 -16.95 -13.56
N LEU A 15 2.26 -18.09 -13.23
CA LEU A 15 3.11 -18.27 -12.04
C LEU A 15 4.19 -17.20 -11.90
N THR A 16 4.74 -16.72 -13.02
CA THR A 16 5.75 -15.66 -13.08
C THR A 16 5.30 -14.34 -12.44
N TYR A 17 4.01 -14.01 -12.53
CA TYR A 17 3.45 -12.74 -12.05
C TYR A 17 2.60 -12.89 -10.78
N ARG A 18 2.44 -14.11 -10.28
CA ARG A 18 1.60 -14.42 -9.12
C ARG A 18 2.38 -14.18 -7.83
N ALA A 19 1.84 -13.33 -6.95
CA ALA A 19 2.37 -13.17 -5.60
C ALA A 19 2.13 -14.44 -4.78
N ARG A 20 3.16 -14.90 -4.05
CA ARG A 20 3.10 -16.04 -3.12
C ARG A 20 2.87 -15.52 -1.70
N GLY A 21 2.22 -16.31 -0.84
CA GLY A 21 2.06 -16.00 0.59
C GLY A 21 1.21 -14.77 0.90
N LYS A 22 0.02 -14.65 0.29
CA LYS A 22 -0.91 -13.54 0.57
C LYS A 22 -1.60 -13.72 1.93
N LEU A 23 -1.07 -13.08 2.97
CA LEU A 23 -1.83 -12.86 4.20
C LEU A 23 -2.75 -11.63 4.05
N LYS A 24 -4.06 -11.86 4.09
CA LYS A 24 -5.09 -10.81 4.06
C LYS A 24 -5.25 -10.21 5.46
N ILE A 25 -4.46 -9.18 5.74
CA ILE A 25 -4.60 -8.39 6.97
C ILE A 25 -5.74 -7.39 6.78
N ARG A 26 -6.73 -7.48 7.65
CA ARG A 26 -7.88 -6.57 7.73
C ARG A 26 -7.97 -6.02 9.15
N LEU A 27 -8.64 -4.89 9.32
CA LEU A 27 -9.08 -4.49 10.64
C LEU A 27 -10.04 -5.56 11.19
N PRO A 28 -9.94 -5.88 12.48
CA PRO A 28 -10.87 -6.82 13.12
C PRO A 28 -12.30 -6.32 12.97
N LYS A 29 -13.22 -7.26 12.79
CA LYS A 29 -14.66 -6.96 12.74
C LYS A 29 -15.27 -6.89 14.14
N LYS A 30 -14.70 -7.64 15.08
CA LYS A 30 -15.14 -7.70 16.47
C LYS A 30 -14.74 -6.42 17.19
N GLU A 31 -15.58 -6.04 18.14
CA GLU A 31 -15.27 -5.01 19.13
C GLU A 31 -14.81 -5.67 20.43
N GLY A 32 -13.99 -4.96 21.21
CA GLY A 32 -13.45 -5.43 22.48
C GLY A 32 -11.97 -5.14 22.66
N LYS A 33 -11.44 -5.55 23.81
CA LYS A 33 -10.02 -5.48 24.12
C LYS A 33 -9.29 -6.69 23.54
N ALA A 34 -8.09 -6.46 23.03
CA ALA A 34 -7.24 -7.49 22.46
C ALA A 34 -5.81 -7.36 22.99
N LYS A 35 -5.25 -8.45 23.49
CA LYS A 35 -3.86 -8.54 23.95
C LYS A 35 -2.94 -8.85 22.78
N VAL A 36 -1.82 -8.15 22.68
CA VAL A 36 -0.77 -8.44 21.70
C VAL A 36 0.02 -9.66 22.16
N LEU A 37 -0.05 -10.75 21.40
CA LEU A 37 0.69 -11.97 21.70
C LEU A 37 2.13 -11.90 21.19
N ASP A 38 2.30 -11.50 19.92
CA ASP A 38 3.60 -11.55 19.25
C ASP A 38 3.65 -10.55 18.08
N ILE A 39 4.86 -10.16 17.67
CA ILE A 39 5.12 -9.27 16.54
C ILE A 39 6.11 -9.95 15.60
N PHE A 40 5.67 -10.29 14.40
CA PHE A 40 6.45 -11.09 13.46
C PHE A 40 6.57 -10.46 12.07
N HIS A 41 7.58 -10.92 11.33
CA HIS A 41 7.85 -10.50 9.97
C HIS A 41 7.06 -11.31 8.94
N VAL A 42 6.44 -10.63 7.96
CA VAL A 42 5.85 -11.27 6.78
C VAL A 42 6.54 -10.81 5.51
N SER A 43 7.13 -11.78 4.80
CA SER A 43 7.94 -11.58 3.59
C SER A 43 7.20 -10.85 2.46
N ALA A 44 5.89 -11.08 2.32
CA ALA A 44 5.05 -10.46 1.31
C ALA A 44 4.76 -8.97 1.58
N ARG A 45 5.07 -8.46 2.78
CA ARG A 45 4.79 -7.09 3.21
C ARG A 45 6.05 -6.36 3.62
N ASN A 46 5.93 -5.03 3.68
CA ASN A 46 6.99 -4.15 4.15
C ASN A 46 6.85 -3.82 5.64
N THR A 47 5.69 -4.08 6.24
CA THR A 47 5.34 -3.76 7.63
C THR A 47 5.39 -5.04 8.48
N PRO A 48 5.87 -4.96 9.73
CA PRO A 48 5.66 -6.04 10.69
C PRO A 48 4.16 -6.20 11.01
N ILE A 49 3.79 -7.37 11.50
CA ILE A 49 2.41 -7.74 11.84
C ILE A 49 2.38 -8.10 13.32
N ALA A 50 1.35 -7.64 14.00
CA ALA A 50 1.03 -8.07 15.36
C ALA A 50 -0.01 -9.19 15.31
N LYS A 51 0.24 -10.28 16.05
CA LYS A 51 -0.75 -11.28 16.41
C LYS A 51 -1.47 -10.77 17.65
N ILE A 52 -2.79 -10.60 17.56
CA ILE A 52 -3.62 -10.13 18.66
C ILE A 52 -4.63 -11.21 19.05
N GLN A 53 -4.96 -11.29 20.33
CA GLN A 53 -5.96 -12.20 20.86
C GLN A 53 -7.01 -11.40 21.64
N PHE A 54 -8.27 -11.57 21.27
CA PHE A 54 -9.40 -10.99 21.99
C PHE A 54 -9.72 -11.77 23.28
N GLU A 55 -10.48 -11.18 24.17
CA GLU A 55 -10.91 -11.81 25.44
C GLU A 55 -11.71 -13.11 25.23
N ASP A 56 -12.40 -13.26 24.10
CA ASP A 56 -13.11 -14.48 23.70
C ASP A 56 -12.19 -15.61 23.21
N GLY A 57 -10.87 -15.40 23.24
CA GLY A 57 -9.85 -16.33 22.78
C GLY A 57 -9.58 -16.30 21.28
N SER A 58 -10.35 -15.52 20.49
CA SER A 58 -10.14 -15.43 19.05
C SER A 58 -8.89 -14.65 18.67
N VAL A 59 -8.20 -15.12 17.64
CA VAL A 59 -6.91 -14.56 17.20
C VAL A 59 -7.09 -13.85 15.87
N ASP A 60 -6.60 -12.62 15.81
CA ASP A 60 -6.56 -11.80 14.60
C ASP A 60 -5.15 -11.26 14.33
N TYR A 61 -4.97 -10.71 13.13
CA TYR A 61 -3.71 -10.12 12.71
C TYR A 61 -3.88 -8.66 12.35
N LEU A 62 -3.03 -7.80 12.92
CA LEU A 62 -3.05 -6.36 12.73
C LEU A 62 -1.74 -5.87 12.14
N ILE A 63 -1.77 -4.75 11.41
CA ILE A 63 -0.54 -4.03 11.07
C ILE A 63 -0.03 -3.39 12.36
N ALA A 64 1.20 -3.73 12.77
CA ALA A 64 1.75 -3.22 14.02
C ALA A 64 1.98 -1.69 13.93
N PRO A 65 1.43 -0.88 14.86
CA PRO A 65 1.80 0.50 15.02
C PRO A 65 3.24 0.61 15.55
N THR A 66 3.85 1.77 15.34
CA THR A 66 5.18 2.08 15.88
C THR A 66 5.10 2.21 17.39
N GLY A 67 5.97 1.51 18.13
CA GLY A 67 5.96 1.50 19.59
C GLY A 67 5.02 0.47 20.21
N LEU A 68 4.43 -0.44 19.41
CA LEU A 68 3.67 -1.56 19.97
C LEU A 68 4.58 -2.52 20.74
N LEU A 69 4.16 -2.91 21.93
CA LEU A 69 4.85 -3.88 22.78
C LEU A 69 4.05 -5.19 22.86
N THR A 70 4.73 -6.31 23.08
CA THR A 70 4.09 -7.59 23.45
C THR A 70 3.40 -7.44 24.81
N ASN A 71 2.28 -8.16 24.99
CA ASN A 71 1.38 -8.06 26.14
C ASN A 71 0.63 -6.74 26.32
N GLN A 72 0.84 -5.73 25.45
CA GLN A 72 0.03 -4.52 25.44
C GLN A 72 -1.42 -4.85 25.08
N ILE A 73 -2.37 -4.15 25.71
CA ILE A 73 -3.79 -4.25 25.40
C ILE A 73 -4.15 -3.15 24.40
N LEU A 74 -4.76 -3.56 23.30
CA LEU A 74 -5.37 -2.69 22.30
C LEU A 74 -6.88 -2.75 22.44
N GLU A 75 -7.55 -1.65 22.14
CA GLU A 75 -9.00 -1.59 22.16
C GLU A 75 -9.56 -1.33 20.76
N VAL A 76 -10.55 -2.14 20.38
CA VAL A 76 -11.33 -1.99 19.16
C VAL A 76 -12.74 -1.65 19.59
N SER A 77 -13.06 -0.37 19.72
CA SER A 77 -14.40 0.03 20.10
C SER A 77 -14.66 1.46 19.65
N SER A 78 -15.93 1.80 19.53
CA SER A 78 -16.32 3.18 19.30
C SER A 78 -16.01 4.07 20.51
N ASN A 79 -15.92 3.54 21.73
CA ASN A 79 -15.71 4.35 22.94
C ASN A 79 -14.28 4.30 23.47
N ALA A 80 -13.37 3.62 22.76
CA ALA A 80 -11.98 3.50 23.15
C ALA A 80 -11.34 4.89 23.22
N PRO A 81 -10.39 5.10 24.16
CA PRO A 81 -9.64 6.35 24.22
C PRO A 81 -8.72 6.45 22.99
N PRO A 82 -8.44 7.67 22.48
CA PRO A 82 -7.63 7.89 21.28
C PRO A 82 -6.12 7.70 21.54
N VAL A 83 -5.75 6.51 22.00
CA VAL A 83 -4.40 6.06 22.34
C VAL A 83 -3.78 5.34 21.14
N LEU A 84 -2.44 5.37 21.07
CA LEU A 84 -1.69 4.71 20.01
C LEU A 84 -2.03 3.22 19.90
N GLY A 85 -2.36 2.77 18.69
CA GLY A 85 -2.71 1.39 18.38
C GLY A 85 -4.19 1.03 18.51
N ASN A 86 -5.00 1.84 19.18
CA ASN A 86 -6.44 1.62 19.26
C ASN A 86 -7.11 1.82 17.89
N ILE A 87 -8.23 1.12 17.71
CA ILE A 87 -9.00 1.10 16.47
C ILE A 87 -10.35 1.75 16.73
N ILE A 88 -10.55 2.94 16.17
CA ILE A 88 -11.67 3.84 16.51
C ILE A 88 -12.28 4.41 15.22
N PRO A 89 -13.59 4.72 15.19
CA PRO A 89 -14.20 5.51 14.12
C PRO A 89 -13.53 6.86 13.94
N LEU A 90 -13.37 7.29 12.68
CA LEU A 90 -12.70 8.54 12.31
C LEU A 90 -13.32 9.76 13.01
N GLY A 91 -14.64 9.82 13.15
CA GLY A 91 -15.34 10.95 13.77
C GLY A 91 -15.04 11.17 15.25
N LYS A 92 -14.46 10.18 15.93
CA LYS A 92 -14.10 10.26 17.36
C LYS A 92 -12.62 10.51 17.61
N ILE A 93 -11.80 10.45 16.56
CA ILE A 93 -10.36 10.72 16.67
C ILE A 93 -10.18 12.23 16.56
N PRO A 94 -9.45 12.90 17.47
CA PRO A 94 -9.30 14.35 17.41
C PRO A 94 -8.51 14.81 16.19
N GLU A 95 -8.76 16.04 15.77
CA GLU A 95 -8.09 16.68 14.64
C GLU A 95 -6.58 16.77 14.85
N GLY A 96 -5.82 16.72 13.75
CA GLY A 96 -4.35 16.75 13.79
C GLY A 96 -3.70 15.41 14.17
N LYS A 97 -4.45 14.42 14.66
CA LYS A 97 -3.89 13.08 14.93
C LYS A 97 -3.51 12.34 13.65
N GLU A 98 -2.52 11.49 13.81
CA GLU A 98 -2.03 10.60 12.77
C GLU A 98 -2.76 9.26 12.84
N VAL A 99 -3.17 8.77 11.67
CA VAL A 99 -3.93 7.53 11.55
C VAL A 99 -3.44 6.71 10.36
N PHE A 100 -3.64 5.40 10.42
CA PHE A 100 -3.29 4.47 9.36
C PHE A 100 -4.27 3.30 9.26
N CYS A 101 -4.13 2.49 8.21
CA CYS A 101 -5.06 1.38 7.91
C CYS A 101 -6.53 1.82 7.78
N ILE A 102 -6.79 3.00 7.21
CA ILE A 102 -8.12 3.61 7.15
C ILE A 102 -9.06 2.83 6.22
N GLU A 103 -10.29 2.60 6.66
CA GLU A 103 -11.36 2.02 5.86
C GLU A 103 -11.77 2.92 4.69
N ALA A 104 -12.13 2.34 3.54
CA ALA A 104 -12.73 3.13 2.45
C ALA A 104 -14.24 3.29 2.62
N SER A 105 -14.84 2.29 3.23
CA SER A 105 -16.25 2.18 3.62
C SER A 105 -16.28 1.41 4.93
N TYR A 106 -17.26 1.69 5.77
CA TYR A 106 -17.39 1.04 7.08
C TYR A 106 -17.24 -0.49 6.99
N GLN A 107 -16.38 -1.06 7.85
CA GLN A 107 -16.08 -2.49 7.93
C GLN A 107 -15.42 -3.15 6.70
N ASP A 108 -14.84 -2.38 5.78
CA ASP A 108 -14.12 -2.95 4.63
C ASP A 108 -12.72 -3.54 4.97
N GLY A 109 -12.29 -3.41 6.22
CA GLY A 109 -11.05 -3.98 6.75
C GLY A 109 -9.80 -3.15 6.48
N GLY A 110 -9.96 -1.88 6.12
CA GLY A 110 -8.87 -0.93 5.95
C GLY A 110 -8.19 -1.08 4.60
N LYS A 111 -8.15 0.01 3.82
CA LYS A 111 -7.57 0.04 2.46
C LYS A 111 -6.48 1.09 2.30
N PHE A 112 -6.54 2.20 3.02
CA PHE A 112 -5.56 3.28 2.89
C PHE A 112 -4.44 3.16 3.93
N CYS A 113 -3.28 3.72 3.62
CA CYS A 113 -2.14 3.86 4.55
C CYS A 113 -1.72 2.54 5.25
N LYS A 114 -1.50 1.47 4.48
CA LYS A 114 -1.10 0.13 5.00
C LYS A 114 0.39 -0.20 4.86
N SER A 115 1.19 0.75 4.40
CA SER A 115 2.61 0.53 4.09
C SER A 115 3.51 1.11 5.17
N SER A 116 4.72 0.58 5.28
CA SER A 116 5.71 0.94 6.29
C SER A 116 5.94 2.45 6.39
N GLY A 117 5.69 3.02 7.58
CA GLY A 117 5.86 4.44 7.86
C GLY A 117 4.92 5.40 7.15
N ILE A 118 3.87 4.91 6.47
CA ILE A 118 2.89 5.74 5.76
C ILE A 118 1.67 5.96 6.64
N PHE A 119 1.42 7.22 7.00
CA PHE A 119 0.26 7.64 7.78
C PHE A 119 -0.54 8.71 7.02
N ALA A 120 -1.72 9.00 7.52
CA ALA A 120 -2.54 10.14 7.13
C ALA A 120 -2.83 11.00 8.35
N ILE A 121 -3.24 12.24 8.13
CA ILE A 121 -3.56 13.19 9.19
C ILE A 121 -5.03 13.57 9.08
N ILE A 122 -5.74 13.54 10.20
CA ILE A 122 -7.12 14.04 10.28
C ILE A 122 -7.08 15.56 10.23
N LYS A 123 -7.85 16.15 9.32
CA LYS A 123 -7.89 17.60 9.11
C LYS A 123 -9.06 18.26 9.78
N SER A 124 -10.25 17.76 9.54
CA SER A 124 -11.47 18.32 10.09
C SER A 124 -12.58 17.28 10.17
N HIS A 125 -13.50 17.49 11.10
CA HIS A 125 -14.75 16.73 11.18
C HIS A 125 -15.96 17.58 10.79
N GLU A 126 -16.84 16.98 10.00
CA GLU A 126 -18.21 17.40 9.78
C GLU A 126 -19.15 16.34 10.40
N LYS A 127 -20.45 16.68 10.57
CA LYS A 127 -21.46 15.81 11.20
C LYS A 127 -21.39 14.34 10.73
N PHE A 128 -21.33 14.11 9.42
CA PHE A 128 -21.32 12.75 8.85
C PHE A 128 -20.01 12.34 8.21
N TYR A 129 -19.07 13.28 8.06
CA TYR A 129 -17.88 13.06 7.26
C TYR A 129 -16.63 13.58 7.94
N THR A 130 -15.52 12.89 7.71
CA THR A 130 -14.19 13.31 8.18
C THR A 130 -13.28 13.54 6.99
N TYR A 131 -12.60 14.68 6.97
CA TYR A 131 -11.59 14.99 5.95
C TYR A 131 -10.23 14.54 6.43
N VAL A 132 -9.60 13.68 5.63
CA VAL A 132 -8.30 13.12 5.94
C VAL A 132 -7.30 13.50 4.85
N GLN A 133 -6.17 14.07 5.26
CA GLN A 133 -5.04 14.32 4.38
C GLN A 133 -4.23 13.03 4.19
N LEU A 134 -4.32 12.47 2.99
CA LEU A 134 -3.57 11.28 2.60
C LEU A 134 -2.06 11.58 2.46
N PRO A 135 -1.18 10.57 2.47
CA PRO A 135 0.26 10.73 2.24
C PRO A 135 0.61 11.33 0.87
N SER A 136 -0.31 11.29 -0.08
CA SER A 136 -0.22 11.98 -1.38
C SER A 136 -0.50 13.49 -1.29
N LYS A 137 -0.70 14.02 -0.09
CA LYS A 137 -1.16 15.38 0.25
C LYS A 137 -2.56 15.71 -0.22
N LYS A 138 -3.28 14.77 -0.86
CA LYS A 138 -4.68 14.95 -1.24
C LYS A 138 -5.57 14.86 0.00
N ILE A 139 -6.47 15.81 0.15
CA ILE A 139 -7.55 15.73 1.13
C ILE A 139 -8.64 14.85 0.53
N LYS A 140 -9.06 13.84 1.27
CA LYS A 140 -10.13 12.94 0.87
C LYS A 140 -11.20 12.90 1.96
N LYS A 141 -12.45 12.94 1.53
CA LYS A 141 -13.65 12.78 2.35
C LYS A 141 -13.89 11.29 2.65
N PHE A 142 -14.15 10.98 3.91
CA PHE A 142 -14.53 9.66 4.40
C PHE A 142 -15.78 9.78 5.27
N ASP A 143 -16.58 8.71 5.36
CA ASP A 143 -17.64 8.59 6.36
C ASP A 143 -17.00 8.59 7.76
N SER A 144 -17.55 9.38 8.68
CA SER A 144 -17.07 9.46 10.07
C SER A 144 -17.14 8.13 10.82
N ASN A 145 -17.98 7.18 10.37
CA ASN A 145 -18.06 5.83 10.91
C ASN A 145 -16.90 4.92 10.47
N CYS A 146 -16.20 5.25 9.38
CA CYS A 146 -15.04 4.46 8.93
C CYS A 146 -14.01 4.35 10.05
N ARG A 147 -13.43 3.17 10.24
CA ARG A 147 -12.45 2.94 11.31
C ARG A 147 -11.02 3.15 10.83
N ALA A 148 -10.14 3.53 11.77
CA ALA A 148 -8.71 3.64 11.54
C ALA A 148 -7.92 3.26 12.79
N ILE A 149 -6.64 2.95 12.62
CA ILE A 149 -5.70 2.73 13.73
C ILE A 149 -4.99 4.04 14.02
N ILE A 150 -4.91 4.42 15.29
CA ILE A 150 -4.20 5.63 15.71
C ILE A 150 -2.69 5.38 15.70
N GLY A 151 -1.95 6.34 15.13
CA GLY A 151 -0.48 6.36 15.06
C GLY A 151 0.06 6.15 13.64
N ARG A 152 1.26 5.56 13.56
CA ARG A 152 1.94 5.24 12.29
C ARG A 152 2.26 3.75 12.19
N PRO A 153 2.20 3.13 11.00
CA PRO A 153 2.68 1.77 10.81
C PRO A 153 4.18 1.68 11.07
N ALA A 154 4.62 0.65 11.77
CA ALA A 154 6.03 0.40 12.04
C ALA A 154 6.87 0.18 10.76
N GLY A 155 8.19 0.28 10.91
CA GLY A 155 9.15 0.14 9.80
C GLY A 155 9.39 1.43 9.02
N TYR A 156 9.31 2.59 9.69
CA TYR A 156 9.73 3.86 9.13
C TYR A 156 11.22 3.80 8.69
N GLY A 157 11.61 4.61 7.69
CA GLY A 157 12.98 4.63 7.19
C GLY A 157 13.40 3.45 6.29
N ARG A 158 12.59 2.40 6.11
CA ARG A 158 12.94 1.23 5.26
C ARG A 158 13.29 1.56 3.80
N ILE A 159 12.96 2.74 3.29
CA ILE A 159 13.23 3.17 1.91
C ILE A 159 14.51 4.00 1.81
N THR A 160 15.00 4.59 2.92
CA THR A 160 16.23 5.41 2.92
C THR A 160 17.46 4.55 2.68
N LYS A 161 17.47 3.30 3.18
CA LYS A 161 18.54 2.34 2.92
C LYS A 161 18.53 1.88 1.45
N PRO A 162 19.62 2.10 0.68
CA PRO A 162 19.74 1.58 -0.67
C PRO A 162 19.93 0.06 -0.67
N PHE A 163 19.65 -0.58 -1.81
CA PHE A 163 19.80 -2.04 -1.94
C PHE A 163 21.25 -2.50 -2.08
N LEU A 164 22.15 -1.65 -2.57
CA LEU A 164 23.56 -1.92 -2.89
C LEU A 164 23.79 -3.00 -3.96
N LYS A 165 23.25 -4.22 -3.79
CA LYS A 165 23.46 -5.38 -4.66
C LYS A 165 22.18 -5.83 -5.37
N ALA A 166 22.34 -6.43 -6.55
CA ALA A 166 21.22 -6.96 -7.33
C ALA A 166 20.50 -8.14 -6.64
N GLY A 167 21.24 -8.98 -5.90
CA GLY A 167 20.69 -10.12 -5.16
C GLY A 167 19.64 -9.72 -4.12
N ASP A 168 19.86 -8.63 -3.39
CA ASP A 168 18.94 -8.11 -2.37
C ASP A 168 17.64 -7.62 -3.01
N LYS A 169 17.77 -6.94 -4.16
CA LYS A 169 16.64 -6.51 -4.97
C LYS A 169 15.86 -7.70 -5.53
N TRP A 170 16.56 -8.73 -6.01
CA TRP A 170 15.93 -9.96 -6.51
C TRP A 170 15.12 -10.66 -5.43
N ARG A 171 15.67 -10.85 -4.22
CA ARG A 171 14.94 -11.45 -3.08
C ARG A 171 13.64 -10.71 -2.76
N ARG A 172 13.68 -9.37 -2.71
CA ARG A 172 12.49 -8.54 -2.48
C ARG A 172 11.46 -8.64 -3.61
N MET A 173 11.91 -8.69 -4.86
CA MET A 173 11.02 -8.77 -6.02
C MET A 173 10.34 -10.14 -6.10
N ARG A 174 11.08 -11.21 -5.81
CA ARG A 174 10.58 -12.58 -5.70
C ARG A 174 9.47 -12.70 -4.64
N ALA A 175 9.69 -12.14 -3.44
CA ALA A 175 8.69 -12.14 -2.37
C ALA A 175 7.37 -11.44 -2.76
N LYS A 176 7.42 -10.48 -3.70
CA LYS A 176 6.25 -9.72 -4.17
C LYS A 176 5.61 -10.29 -5.44
N GLY A 177 6.14 -11.39 -5.99
CA GLY A 177 5.72 -11.90 -7.30
C GLY A 177 5.94 -10.88 -8.43
N LYS A 178 6.98 -10.04 -8.32
CA LYS A 178 7.30 -9.06 -9.36
C LYS A 178 8.41 -9.59 -10.25
N LEU A 179 8.19 -9.51 -11.57
CA LEU A 179 9.20 -9.82 -12.58
C LEU A 179 10.43 -8.91 -12.39
N TYR A 180 11.58 -9.54 -12.15
CA TYR A 180 12.89 -8.91 -12.03
C TYR A 180 13.98 -9.95 -12.40
N PRO A 181 15.03 -9.58 -13.16
CA PRO A 181 15.30 -8.27 -13.76
C PRO A 181 14.31 -7.88 -14.87
N ARG A 182 14.33 -6.62 -15.30
CA ARG A 182 13.50 -6.13 -16.42
C ARG A 182 14.41 -5.59 -17.51
N THR A 183 14.18 -6.02 -18.73
CA THR A 183 14.82 -5.49 -19.94
C THR A 183 14.16 -4.18 -20.38
N SER A 184 14.95 -3.25 -20.89
CA SER A 184 14.44 -2.00 -21.46
C SER A 184 13.67 -2.29 -22.75
N GLY A 185 12.50 -1.66 -22.93
CA GLY A 185 11.69 -1.83 -24.13
C GLY A 185 12.36 -1.32 -25.42
N SER A 186 13.34 -0.42 -25.31
CA SER A 186 14.15 0.03 -26.46
C SER A 186 15.18 -1.01 -26.92
N LYS A 187 15.63 -1.88 -26.01
CA LYS A 187 16.61 -2.94 -26.31
C LYS A 187 15.93 -4.27 -26.69
N MET A 188 14.63 -4.23 -26.96
CA MET A 188 13.86 -5.36 -27.47
C MET A 188 13.74 -5.25 -28.99
N ASN A 189 13.38 -6.35 -29.65
CA ASN A 189 13.04 -6.34 -31.07
C ASN A 189 11.73 -5.58 -31.31
N ALA A 190 11.55 -5.03 -32.52
CA ALA A 190 10.32 -4.33 -32.91
C ALA A 190 9.05 -5.19 -32.76
N VAL A 191 9.20 -6.51 -32.89
CA VAL A 191 8.12 -7.49 -32.67
C VAL A 191 7.68 -7.55 -31.20
N ASP A 192 8.57 -7.33 -30.23
CA ASP A 192 8.30 -7.55 -28.82
C ASP A 192 7.85 -6.30 -28.06
N HIS A 193 8.17 -5.10 -28.57
CA HIS A 193 7.83 -3.85 -27.90
C HIS A 193 7.63 -2.69 -28.90
N PRO A 194 6.66 -1.77 -28.67
CA PRO A 194 6.45 -0.60 -29.54
C PRO A 194 7.64 0.37 -29.70
N PHE A 195 8.64 0.26 -28.81
CA PHE A 195 9.88 1.05 -28.86
C PHE A 195 11.09 0.22 -29.29
N GLY A 196 10.89 -1.06 -29.62
CA GLY A 196 11.97 -1.96 -30.00
C GLY A 196 12.43 -1.74 -31.45
N GLY A 197 13.58 -2.32 -31.79
CA GLY A 197 14.17 -2.26 -33.14
C GLY A 197 15.21 -1.14 -33.34
N SER A 198 15.43 -0.28 -32.35
CA SER A 198 16.44 0.79 -32.42
C SER A 198 16.99 1.15 -31.04
N ALA A 199 18.18 1.75 -30.97
CA ALA A 199 18.82 2.06 -29.69
C ALA A 199 18.05 3.08 -28.82
N LYS A 200 17.27 3.97 -29.47
CA LYS A 200 16.40 4.99 -28.84
C LYS A 200 14.96 4.80 -29.34
N PRO A 201 13.94 5.12 -28.53
CA PRO A 201 12.55 5.04 -28.99
C PRO A 201 12.34 5.87 -30.26
N GLY A 202 12.01 5.22 -31.38
CA GLY A 202 11.70 5.89 -32.65
C GLY A 202 10.34 6.63 -32.65
N LYS A 203 9.67 6.70 -31.50
CA LYS A 203 8.35 7.32 -31.31
C LYS A 203 8.35 8.11 -30.00
N PRO A 204 7.56 9.19 -29.90
CA PRO A 204 7.38 9.91 -28.64
C PRO A 204 6.98 8.96 -27.51
N THR A 205 7.60 9.14 -26.34
CA THR A 205 7.29 8.29 -25.19
C THR A 205 5.94 8.62 -24.55
N THR A 206 5.37 9.78 -24.86
CA THR A 206 4.05 10.22 -24.40
C THR A 206 2.94 9.56 -25.19
N VAL A 207 2.01 8.91 -24.51
CA VAL A 207 0.92 8.15 -25.15
C VAL A 207 -0.44 8.59 -24.62
N SER A 208 -1.43 8.68 -25.52
CA SER A 208 -2.82 9.01 -25.18
C SER A 208 -3.42 8.05 -24.15
N ARG A 209 -4.31 8.58 -23.29
CA ARG A 209 -5.10 7.79 -22.34
C ARG A 209 -5.95 6.73 -23.04
N ASN A 210 -6.38 6.99 -24.28
CA ASN A 210 -7.30 6.16 -25.06
C ASN A 210 -6.60 5.12 -25.92
N ALA A 211 -5.26 5.06 -25.91
CA ALA A 211 -4.53 4.06 -26.69
C ALA A 211 -4.92 2.62 -26.27
N PRO A 212 -4.96 1.64 -27.19
CA PRO A 212 -5.34 0.28 -26.84
C PRO A 212 -4.29 -0.43 -25.95
N PRO A 213 -4.67 -1.48 -25.19
CA PRO A 213 -3.72 -2.34 -24.49
C PRO A 213 -2.65 -2.88 -25.45
N GLY A 214 -1.38 -2.80 -25.06
CA GLY A 214 -0.24 -3.10 -25.95
C GLY A 214 0.43 -1.85 -26.53
N ARG A 215 -0.33 -0.75 -26.70
CA ARG A 215 0.21 0.57 -27.12
C ARG A 215 0.42 1.54 -25.95
N LYS A 216 -0.24 1.33 -24.80
CA LYS A 216 -0.01 2.11 -23.55
C LYS A 216 1.34 1.75 -22.90
N VAL A 217 2.43 2.29 -23.44
CA VAL A 217 3.80 2.16 -22.92
C VAL A 217 4.48 3.54 -22.82
N GLY A 218 5.53 3.67 -22.00
CA GLY A 218 6.19 4.95 -21.77
C GLY A 218 5.44 5.85 -20.78
N SER A 219 5.36 7.15 -21.11
CA SER A 219 4.72 8.21 -20.33
C SER A 219 3.22 8.27 -20.64
N ILE A 220 2.45 7.41 -19.98
CA ILE A 220 1.00 7.25 -20.22
C ILE A 220 0.24 8.47 -19.70
N ALA A 221 -0.51 9.14 -20.59
CA ALA A 221 -1.35 10.31 -20.27
C ALA A 221 -0.62 11.41 -19.48
N ALA A 222 0.67 11.62 -19.78
CA ALA A 222 1.48 12.61 -19.10
C ALA A 222 0.98 14.03 -19.44
N ARG A 223 0.67 14.82 -18.41
CA ARG A 223 0.32 16.25 -18.55
C ARG A 223 1.52 17.12 -18.91
N ARG A 224 2.72 16.69 -18.51
CA ARG A 224 4.02 17.31 -18.81
C ARG A 224 5.13 16.27 -18.71
N THR A 225 6.24 16.50 -19.39
CA THR A 225 7.47 15.71 -19.29
C THR A 225 8.64 16.60 -18.88
N GLY A 226 9.75 15.98 -18.45
CA GLY A 226 10.95 16.70 -18.02
C GLY A 226 10.82 17.44 -16.67
N LYS A 227 11.95 17.99 -16.21
CA LYS A 227 12.01 18.89 -15.05
C LYS A 227 11.68 20.32 -15.51
N LYS A 228 11.17 21.17 -14.61
CA LYS A 228 11.09 22.60 -14.92
C LYS A 228 12.52 23.09 -15.16
N LYS A 229 12.76 23.89 -16.21
CA LYS A 229 14.00 24.65 -16.31
C LYS A 229 14.04 25.57 -15.09
N LYS A 230 15.17 25.61 -14.41
CA LYS A 230 15.42 26.61 -13.36
C LYS A 230 15.43 27.98 -14.01
#